data_AF-A0A935DBW2-F1
#
_entry.id   AF-A0A935DBW2-F1
#
_cell.length_a   1.000
_cell.length_b   1.000
_cell.length_c   1.000
_cell.angle_alpha   90.00
_cell.angle_beta   90.00
_cell.angle_gamma   90.00
#
_symmetry.space_group_name_H-M   'P 1'
#
loop_
_entity.id
_entity.type
_entity.pdbx_description
1 polymer ?
#
loop_
_entity_poly.entity_id
_entity_poly.type
_entity_poly.pdbx_seq_one_letter_code
_entity_poly.pdbx_strand_id
1 'polypeptide(L)'
;MLLLLTACGDRAVPSTEEVAATTSADSAVADEVRIDSAAAAEFGIRVDTVASVSGEMLSVTGSVTYDANLVSHIGSRAAGRILTLRADIGDQVTAGSVLAILESPGGWGGAE
;
A
#
# COMPACT_ATOMS: atom_id res chain seq x y z
N MET A 1 -38.30 7.11 30.22
CA MET A 1 -37.56 8.21 30.87
C MET A 1 -37.07 9.14 29.76
N LEU A 2 -37.87 10.16 29.48
CA LEU A 2 -37.83 11.05 28.33
C LEU A 2 -37.09 12.34 28.74
N LEU A 3 -35.99 12.71 28.08
CA LEU A 3 -35.35 14.02 28.26
C LEU A 3 -35.60 14.88 27.02
N LEU A 4 -36.50 15.84 27.18
CA LEU A 4 -36.76 16.95 26.25
C LEU A 4 -35.81 18.10 26.62
N LEU A 5 -34.92 18.51 25.71
CA LEU A 5 -34.22 19.79 25.80
C LEU A 5 -34.87 20.79 24.84
N THR A 6 -35.73 21.63 25.41
CA THR A 6 -36.26 22.86 24.81
C THR A 6 -35.69 24.06 25.58
N ALA A 7 -34.86 24.86 24.92
CA ALA A 7 -34.42 26.16 25.42
C ALA A 7 -34.30 27.15 24.26
N CYS A 8 -35.43 27.76 23.88
CA CYS A 8 -35.45 29.05 23.17
C CYS A 8 -35.40 30.17 24.21
N GLY A 9 -34.37 31.00 24.17
CA GLY A 9 -34.24 32.22 24.95
C GLY A 9 -34.27 33.43 24.03
N ASP A 10 -35.43 34.07 23.96
CA ASP A 10 -35.72 35.29 23.22
C ASP A 10 -35.15 36.51 23.98
N ARG A 11 -34.42 37.40 23.31
CA ARG A 11 -34.09 38.73 23.84
C ARG A 11 -33.99 39.78 22.74
N ALA A 12 -34.83 40.79 22.90
CA ALA A 12 -35.08 41.89 21.98
C ALA A 12 -33.93 42.90 21.83
N VAL A 13 -33.99 43.57 20.67
CA VAL A 13 -33.15 44.59 20.00
C VAL A 13 -32.86 45.88 20.80
N PRO A 14 -31.85 46.66 20.38
CA PRO A 14 -32.17 47.98 19.83
C PRO A 14 -31.39 48.38 18.56
N SER A 15 -32.17 48.91 17.60
CA SER A 15 -32.03 50.09 16.73
C SER A 15 -30.70 50.53 16.07
N THR A 16 -30.82 50.63 14.74
CA THR A 16 -30.42 51.74 13.86
C THR A 16 -28.93 51.95 13.57
N GLU A 17 -28.55 51.65 12.33
CA GLU A 17 -27.93 52.65 11.44
C GLU A 17 -28.09 52.25 9.96
N GLU A 18 -28.72 53.16 9.23
CA GLU A 18 -28.90 53.18 7.79
C GLU A 18 -27.54 53.46 7.13
N VAL A 19 -27.03 52.52 6.33
CA VAL A 19 -25.95 52.78 5.40
C VAL A 19 -26.45 52.49 4.00
N ALA A 20 -26.66 53.60 3.30
CA ALA A 20 -26.90 53.78 1.88
C ALA A 20 -26.54 52.58 0.99
N ALA A 21 -27.57 52.11 0.29
CA ALA A 21 -27.44 51.23 -0.85
C ALA A 21 -26.55 51.86 -1.93
N THR A 22 -25.33 51.34 -2.07
CA THR A 22 -24.63 51.33 -3.34
C THR A 22 -24.95 49.98 -3.99
N THR A 23 -25.98 49.95 -4.84
CA THR A 23 -26.24 48.80 -5.71
C THR A 23 -25.17 48.77 -6.79
N SER A 24 -24.03 48.18 -6.47
CA SER A 24 -23.16 47.58 -7.47
C SER A 24 -23.85 46.33 -7.96
N ALA A 25 -24.30 46.35 -9.21
CA ALA A 25 -24.80 45.17 -9.92
C ALA A 25 -23.63 44.19 -10.12
N ASP A 26 -23.34 43.42 -9.08
CA ASP A 26 -22.54 42.20 -9.18
C ASP A 26 -23.47 41.15 -9.80
N SER A 27 -23.26 40.88 -11.09
CA SER A 27 -23.96 39.80 -11.76
C SER A 27 -23.43 38.50 -11.19
N ALA A 28 -24.02 38.06 -10.08
CA ALA A 28 -23.83 36.74 -9.51
C ALA A 28 -23.97 35.73 -10.65
N VAL A 29 -22.86 35.09 -11.01
CA VAL A 29 -22.85 34.01 -11.99
C VAL A 29 -23.73 32.92 -11.38
N ALA A 30 -24.85 32.61 -12.02
CA ALA A 30 -25.77 31.62 -11.48
C ALA A 30 -25.08 30.25 -11.50
N ASP A 31 -24.90 29.63 -10.34
CA ASP A 31 -24.33 28.28 -10.18
C ASP A 31 -25.27 27.17 -10.71
N GLU A 32 -26.50 27.51 -11.11
CA GLU A 32 -27.53 26.59 -11.60
C GLU A 32 -28.12 27.07 -12.93
N VAL A 33 -28.22 26.14 -13.88
CA VAL A 33 -28.91 26.33 -15.16
C VAL A 33 -30.11 25.40 -15.20
N ARG A 34 -31.30 25.97 -15.45
CA ARG A 34 -32.57 25.23 -15.51
C ARG A 34 -32.95 24.99 -16.96
N ILE A 35 -33.27 23.73 -17.28
CA ILE A 35 -33.72 23.31 -18.61
C ILE A 35 -35.01 22.51 -18.44
N ASP A 36 -35.93 22.67 -19.39
CA ASP A 36 -37.16 21.89 -19.44
C ASP A 36 -36.89 20.41 -19.79
N SER A 37 -37.67 19.49 -19.22
CA SER A 37 -37.45 18.06 -19.40
C SER A 37 -37.68 17.60 -20.85
N ALA A 38 -38.56 18.25 -21.62
CA ALA A 38 -38.76 17.96 -23.03
C ALA A 38 -37.55 18.38 -23.87
N ALA A 39 -36.97 19.54 -23.58
CA ALA A 39 -35.75 20.00 -24.22
C ALA A 39 -34.56 19.09 -23.85
N ALA A 40 -34.42 18.71 -22.57
CA ALA A 40 -33.38 17.77 -22.15
C ALA A 40 -33.48 16.41 -22.85
N ALA A 41 -34.71 15.93 -23.11
CA ALA A 41 -34.96 14.70 -23.84
C ALA A 41 -34.70 14.84 -25.35
N GLU A 42 -35.11 15.95 -25.97
CA GLU A 42 -34.83 16.26 -27.38
C GLU A 42 -33.32 16.35 -27.66
N PHE A 43 -32.57 16.95 -26.74
CA PHE A 43 -31.11 17.05 -26.81
C PHE A 43 -30.38 15.80 -26.30
N GLY A 44 -31.11 14.78 -25.84
CA GLY A 44 -30.54 13.48 -25.46
C GLY A 44 -29.65 13.51 -24.21
N ILE A 45 -29.89 14.41 -23.26
CA ILE A 45 -29.11 14.53 -22.03
C ILE A 45 -29.35 13.29 -21.16
N ARG A 46 -28.25 12.61 -20.79
CA ARG A 46 -28.28 11.43 -19.91
C ARG A 46 -27.52 11.74 -18.64
N VAL A 47 -28.12 11.37 -17.50
CA VAL A 47 -27.51 11.49 -16.18
C VAL A 47 -27.19 10.09 -15.70
N ASP A 48 -25.99 9.91 -15.16
CA ASP A 48 -25.58 8.66 -14.52
C ASP A 48 -25.05 8.95 -13.11
N THR A 49 -25.11 7.94 -12.25
CA THR A 49 -24.63 8.05 -10.87
C THR A 49 -23.11 8.02 -10.86
N VAL A 50 -22.49 9.00 -10.21
CA VAL A 50 -21.03 9.04 -10.08
C VAL A 50 -20.58 7.91 -9.17
N ALA A 51 -19.79 6.99 -9.72
CA ALA A 51 -19.12 5.95 -8.95
C ALA A 51 -17.64 6.31 -8.74
N SER A 52 -17.15 6.14 -7.52
CA SER A 52 -15.71 6.26 -7.22
C SER A 52 -15.01 4.96 -7.60
N VAL A 53 -14.16 4.99 -8.62
CA VAL A 53 -13.34 3.84 -9.00
C VAL A 53 -12.06 3.87 -8.19
N SER A 54 -11.82 2.83 -7.39
CA SER A 54 -10.60 2.71 -6.60
C SER A 54 -9.52 1.97 -7.39
N GLY A 55 -8.41 2.65 -7.66
CA GLY A 55 -7.09 2.06 -7.88
C GLY A 55 -6.64 1.96 -9.34
N GLU A 56 -5.48 2.56 -9.61
CA GLU A 56 -4.68 2.22 -10.78
C GLU A 56 -3.98 0.88 -10.53
N MET A 57 -4.12 -0.07 -11.47
CA MET A 57 -3.38 -1.32 -11.42
C MET A 57 -2.01 -1.11 -12.08
N LEU A 58 -0.95 -1.19 -11.29
CA LEU A 58 0.41 -1.22 -11.81
C LEU A 58 0.88 -2.67 -11.93
N SER A 59 1.12 -3.12 -13.16
CA SER A 59 1.76 -4.40 -13.43
C SER A 59 3.27 -4.25 -13.35
N VAL A 60 3.93 -5.09 -12.53
CA VAL A 60 5.39 -5.11 -12.38
C VAL A 60 5.94 -6.50 -12.62
N THR A 61 7.15 -6.58 -13.15
CA THR A 61 7.89 -7.84 -13.27
C THR A 61 8.73 -8.06 -12.01
N GLY A 62 8.61 -9.24 -11.42
CA GLY A 62 9.48 -9.71 -10.33
C GLY A 62 10.33 -10.89 -10.78
N SER A 63 11.42 -11.14 -10.07
CA SER A 63 12.27 -12.33 -10.22
C SER A 63 12.14 -13.24 -9.01
N VAL A 64 12.12 -14.55 -9.23
CA VAL A 64 12.24 -15.55 -8.16
C VAL A 64 13.72 -15.77 -7.88
N THR A 65 14.12 -15.59 -6.62
CA THR A 65 15.49 -15.82 -6.15
C THR A 65 15.46 -16.69 -4.89
N TYR A 66 16.62 -17.22 -4.52
CA TYR A 66 16.77 -17.94 -3.25
C TYR A 66 16.52 -17.01 -2.07
N ASP A 67 15.87 -17.53 -1.03
CA ASP A 67 15.72 -16.80 0.22
C ASP A 67 17.10 -16.68 0.88
N ALA A 68 17.60 -15.46 0.97
CA ALA A 68 18.91 -15.16 1.56
C ALA A 68 19.01 -15.60 3.04
N ASN A 69 17.89 -15.73 3.75
CA ASN A 69 17.87 -16.22 5.13
C ASN A 69 18.02 -17.74 5.25
N LEU A 70 17.85 -18.46 4.15
CA LEU A 70 17.95 -19.92 4.07
C LEU A 70 19.21 -20.39 3.33
N VAL A 71 20.17 -19.50 3.07
CA VAL A 71 21.46 -19.83 2.46
C VAL A 71 22.53 -20.01 3.53
N SER A 72 23.25 -21.13 3.47
CA SER A 72 24.39 -21.42 4.36
C SER A 72 25.64 -21.73 3.55
N HIS A 73 26.74 -21.06 3.88
CA HIS A 73 28.06 -21.37 3.31
C HIS A 73 28.81 -22.28 4.28
N ILE A 74 29.10 -23.50 3.84
CA ILE A 74 29.78 -24.51 4.65
C ILE A 74 31.26 -24.57 4.27
N GLY A 75 32.14 -24.33 5.24
CA GLY A 75 33.59 -24.47 5.11
C GLY A 75 34.15 -25.53 6.06
N SER A 76 35.28 -26.14 5.71
CA SER A 76 35.96 -27.08 6.60
C SER A 76 36.56 -26.33 7.80
N ARG A 77 36.53 -26.95 8.98
CA ARG A 77 37.11 -26.37 10.21
C ARG A 77 38.64 -26.46 10.25
N ALA A 78 39.22 -27.38 9.50
CA ALA A 78 40.65 -27.61 9.40
C ALA A 78 41.06 -27.60 7.93
N ALA A 79 42.33 -27.26 7.68
CA ALA A 79 42.94 -27.49 6.37
C ALA A 79 42.99 -29.00 6.10
N GLY A 80 42.87 -29.39 4.84
CA GLY A 80 42.81 -30.80 4.47
C GLY A 80 42.73 -31.02 2.98
N ARG A 81 42.99 -32.24 2.55
CA ARG A 81 42.84 -32.68 1.16
C ARG A 81 41.46 -33.29 0.95
N ILE A 82 40.76 -32.93 -0.12
CA ILE A 82 39.50 -33.56 -0.47
C ILE A 82 39.77 -35.01 -0.92
N LEU A 83 39.13 -35.97 -0.27
CA LEU A 83 39.15 -37.38 -0.66
C LEU A 83 37.99 -37.70 -1.60
N THR A 84 36.81 -37.15 -1.33
CA THR A 84 35.61 -37.41 -2.12
C THR A 84 34.64 -36.24 -2.04
N LEU A 85 34.07 -35.87 -3.18
CA LEU A 85 32.94 -34.95 -3.27
C LEU A 85 31.67 -35.78 -3.50
N ARG A 86 30.63 -35.56 -2.68
CA ARG A 86 29.38 -36.34 -2.71
C ARG A 86 28.18 -35.55 -3.22
N ALA A 87 28.23 -34.23 -3.15
CA ALA A 87 27.21 -33.35 -3.70
C ALA A 87 27.85 -32.43 -4.75
N ASP A 88 27.18 -32.29 -5.89
CA ASP A 88 27.57 -31.39 -6.97
C ASP A 88 26.62 -30.18 -7.05
N ILE A 89 26.96 -29.22 -7.90
CA ILE A 89 26.18 -28.00 -8.10
C ILE A 89 24.82 -28.34 -8.70
N GLY A 90 23.76 -27.90 -8.01
CA GLY A 90 22.37 -28.13 -8.43
C GLY A 90 21.72 -29.35 -7.76
N ASP A 91 22.49 -30.18 -7.06
CA ASP A 91 21.95 -31.30 -6.30
C ASP A 91 21.07 -30.81 -5.15
N GLN A 92 19.94 -31.50 -4.96
CA GLN A 92 19.11 -31.29 -3.79
C GLN A 92 19.68 -32.05 -2.59
N VAL A 93 19.98 -31.34 -1.52
CA VAL A 93 20.52 -31.89 -0.28
C VAL A 93 19.61 -31.53 0.90
N THR A 94 19.60 -32.38 1.92
CA THR A 94 18.86 -32.14 3.16
C THR A 94 19.84 -31.93 4.33
N ALA A 95 19.34 -31.35 5.41
CA ALA A 95 20.14 -31.19 6.63
C ALA A 95 20.72 -32.54 7.09
N GLY A 96 22.03 -32.56 7.36
CA GLY A 96 22.76 -33.78 7.72
C GLY A 96 23.34 -34.57 6.55
N SER A 97 23.07 -34.18 5.30
CA SER A 97 23.71 -34.79 4.13
C SER A 97 25.21 -34.52 4.12
N VAL A 98 26.01 -35.53 3.77
CA VAL A 98 27.46 -35.39 3.66
C VAL A 98 27.81 -34.82 2.29
N LEU A 99 28.36 -33.60 2.27
CA LEU A 99 28.72 -32.90 1.03
C LEU A 99 30.09 -33.30 0.47
N ALA A 100 31.09 -33.43 1.35
CA ALA A 100 32.45 -33.82 0.99
C ALA A 100 33.14 -34.55 2.15
N ILE A 101 34.11 -35.40 1.82
CA ILE A 101 35.04 -36.03 2.78
C ILE A 101 36.41 -35.44 2.55
N LEU A 102 37.04 -34.98 3.63
CA LEU A 102 38.38 -34.41 3.62
C LEU A 102 39.28 -35.16 4.61
N GLU A 103 40.53 -35.34 4.23
CA GLU A 103 41.61 -35.77 5.10
C GLU A 103 42.29 -34.55 5.69
N SER A 104 42.24 -34.39 7.01
CA SER A 104 42.98 -33.35 7.72
C SER A 104 44.41 -33.84 8.00
N PRO A 105 45.46 -33.02 7.76
CA PRO A 105 46.82 -33.38 8.12
C PRO A 105 46.95 -33.23 9.64
N GLY A 106 46.59 -34.29 10.37
CA GLY A 106 46.99 -34.57 11.75
C GLY A 106 46.80 -33.45 12.77
N GLY A 107 45.63 -33.45 13.43
CA GLY A 107 45.48 -32.84 14.75
C GLY A 107 45.77 -33.88 15.83
N TRP A 108 46.84 -33.65 16.60
CA TRP A 108 47.30 -34.36 17.80
C TRP A 108 48.27 -35.54 17.58
N GLY A 109 49.56 -35.21 17.57
CA GLY A 109 50.60 -36.14 17.99
C GLY A 109 50.42 -36.48 19.48
N GLY A 110 50.06 -37.72 19.78
CA GLY A 110 50.30 -38.37 21.06
C GLY A 110 51.43 -39.36 20.84
N ALA A 111 52.57 -39.09 21.49
CA ALA A 111 53.70 -40.00 21.53
C ALA A 111 53.42 -41.16 22.49
N GLU A 112 53.60 -42.38 22.02
CA GLU A 112 54.16 -43.49 22.79
C GLU A 112 54.80 -44.52 21.85
#